data_AF-A0A0F9TZH8-F1
#
_entry.id   AF-A0A0F9TZH8-F1
#
_cell.length_a   1.000
_cell.length_b   1.000
_cell.length_c   1.000
_cell.angle_alpha   90.00
_cell.angle_beta   90.00
_cell.angle_gamma   90.00
#
_symmetry.space_group_name_H-M   'P 1'
#
loop_
_entity.id
_entity.type
_entity.pdbx_description
1 polymer ?
#
loop_
_entity_poly.entity_id
_entity_poly.type
_entity_poly.pdbx_seq_one_letter_code
_entity_poly.pdbx_strand_id
1 'polypeptide(L)'
;MTTLNDYIWVFVGCGGTFYAASPYLAVLRRRYGGKHSTIFIDPDSLAPDNKERQWPLCAPGVTKVSIAAEILGEEEGLEIMARFSPSDPFLGTETSGKPVLAIVNVDNDDTRLQVAEWLAGRVSPGIMVVSGCERLNGQCYSGIWQDGKAILDWRKYHEDVGEEDDTGHRCNPQDVRANALTGVCVGMCIEDVAGLLEGGLIGSAKEFWWETGPRTTSVWHTYVPLIKAVMT
;
A
#
# COMPACT_ATOMS: atom_id res chain seq x y z
N MET A 1 8.87 19.19 12.87
CA MET A 1 8.78 18.79 11.44
C MET A 1 8.10 17.45 11.43
N THR A 2 7.04 17.28 10.64
CA THR A 2 6.31 16.01 10.57
C THR A 2 7.12 15.01 9.77
N THR A 3 7.25 13.79 10.26
CA THR A 3 7.95 12.69 9.56
C THR A 3 7.04 11.46 9.53
N LEU A 4 7.38 10.45 8.74
CA LEU A 4 6.63 9.18 8.76
C LEU A 4 6.67 8.48 10.15
N ASN A 5 7.59 8.85 11.04
CA ASN A 5 7.61 8.36 12.43
C ASN A 5 6.39 8.78 13.24
N ASP A 6 5.68 9.82 12.80
CA ASP A 6 4.49 10.35 13.46
C ASP A 6 3.20 9.71 12.92
N TYR A 7 3.29 8.78 11.95
CA TYR A 7 2.15 8.12 11.32
C TYR A 7 1.91 6.74 11.90
N ILE A 8 0.63 6.37 12.04
CA ILE A 8 0.23 4.96 12.20
C ILE A 8 0.30 4.28 10.84
N TRP A 9 1.00 3.16 10.80
CA TRP A 9 1.10 2.33 9.61
C TRP A 9 -0.05 1.32 9.59
N VAL A 10 -0.86 1.34 8.54
CA VAL A 10 -1.99 0.44 8.35
C VAL A 10 -1.76 -0.37 7.07
N PHE A 11 -1.49 -1.66 7.22
CA PHE A 11 -1.33 -2.58 6.10
C PHE A 11 -2.68 -3.22 5.78
N VAL A 12 -3.22 -2.94 4.58
CA VAL A 12 -4.49 -3.48 4.11
C VAL A 12 -4.22 -4.47 2.97
N GLY A 13 -4.50 -5.75 3.21
CA GLY A 13 -4.11 -6.85 2.35
C GLY A 13 -2.67 -7.30 2.63
N CYS A 14 -2.53 -8.44 3.29
CA CYS A 14 -1.27 -9.08 3.63
C CYS A 14 -0.96 -10.24 2.64
N GLY A 15 -1.28 -10.03 1.36
CA GLY A 15 -1.18 -11.03 0.29
C GLY A 15 0.16 -11.04 -0.47
N GLY A 16 0.17 -11.57 -1.70
CA GLY A 16 1.41 -11.77 -2.48
C GLY A 16 2.27 -10.51 -2.63
N THR A 17 1.64 -9.38 -2.96
CA THR A 17 2.34 -8.09 -3.09
C THR A 17 2.93 -7.61 -1.77
N PHE A 18 2.20 -7.74 -0.66
CA PHE A 18 2.73 -7.42 0.68
C PHE A 18 3.97 -8.26 0.97
N TYR A 19 3.89 -9.57 0.78
CA TYR A 19 5.00 -10.48 1.04
C TYR A 19 6.24 -10.14 0.20
N ALA A 20 6.04 -9.80 -1.07
CA ALA A 20 7.15 -9.42 -1.95
C ALA A 20 7.74 -8.04 -1.59
N ALA A 21 6.90 -7.11 -1.11
CA ALA A 21 7.33 -5.81 -0.58
C ALA A 21 7.94 -5.91 0.83
N SER A 22 7.63 -6.96 1.58
CA SER A 22 7.89 -7.06 3.02
C SER A 22 9.34 -6.85 3.45
N PRO A 23 10.40 -7.27 2.71
CA PRO A 23 11.77 -6.96 3.11
C PRO A 23 12.04 -5.44 3.08
N TYR A 24 11.49 -4.73 2.09
CA TYR A 24 11.59 -3.28 2.00
C TYR A 24 10.75 -2.62 3.10
N LEU A 25 9.51 -3.10 3.29
CA LEU A 25 8.62 -2.58 4.32
C LEU A 25 9.21 -2.75 5.73
N ALA A 26 9.89 -3.86 6.03
CA ALA A 26 10.55 -4.05 7.32
C ALA A 26 11.68 -3.04 7.55
N VAL A 27 12.51 -2.78 6.53
CA VAL A 27 13.57 -1.76 6.60
C VAL A 27 12.98 -0.36 6.76
N LEU A 28 11.96 -0.02 5.97
CA LEU A 28 11.28 1.27 6.02
C LEU A 28 10.57 1.46 7.35
N ARG A 29 9.88 0.43 7.85
CA ARG A 29 9.17 0.47 9.14
C ARG A 29 10.13 0.63 10.31
N ARG A 30 11.34 0.05 10.24
CA ARG A 30 12.40 0.28 11.24
C ARG A 30 13.02 1.67 11.14
N ARG A 31 13.13 2.22 9.93
CA ARG A 31 13.70 3.57 9.70
C ARG A 31 12.72 4.68 10.08
N TYR A 32 11.45 4.48 9.78
CA TYR A 32 10.39 5.50 9.80
C TYR A 32 9.23 5.18 10.73
N GLY A 33 9.26 4.09 11.48
CA GLY A 33 8.22 3.80 12.45
C GLY A 33 8.82 3.80 13.86
N GLY A 34 8.40 4.78 14.66
CA GLY A 34 9.09 5.05 15.92
C GLY A 34 8.22 5.52 17.09
N LYS A 35 6.89 5.60 16.96
CA LYS A 35 6.03 6.10 18.04
C LYS A 35 4.66 5.45 18.18
N HIS A 36 4.18 4.79 17.14
CA HIS A 36 2.81 4.32 17.08
C HIS A 36 2.71 2.87 16.64
N SER A 37 1.65 2.22 17.09
CA SER A 37 1.29 0.83 16.76
C SER A 37 1.17 0.65 15.24
N THR A 38 1.52 -0.54 14.76
CA THR A 38 1.26 -0.97 13.39
C THR A 38 -0.07 -1.73 13.36
N ILE A 39 -0.88 -1.54 12.33
CA ILE A 39 -2.16 -2.24 12.15
C ILE A 39 -2.08 -3.10 10.90
N PHE A 40 -2.51 -4.36 10.99
CA PHE A 40 -2.58 -5.32 9.90
C PHE A 40 -4.03 -5.75 9.68
N ILE A 41 -4.50 -5.70 8.44
CA ILE A 41 -5.88 -6.00 8.07
C ILE A 41 -5.90 -6.97 6.89
N ASP A 42 -6.34 -8.20 7.13
CA ASP A 42 -6.57 -9.22 6.10
C ASP A 42 -7.54 -10.28 6.64
N PRO A 43 -8.62 -10.62 5.92
CA PRO A 43 -9.57 -11.65 6.37
C PRO A 43 -9.03 -13.08 6.23
N ASP A 44 -7.99 -13.29 5.42
CA ASP A 44 -7.59 -14.62 4.98
C ASP A 44 -6.55 -15.26 5.90
N SER A 45 -6.60 -16.60 5.90
CA SER A 45 -5.50 -17.43 6.38
C SER A 45 -4.67 -17.94 5.20
N LEU A 46 -3.45 -18.38 5.46
CA LEU A 46 -2.64 -19.03 4.44
C LEU A 46 -3.31 -20.31 3.94
N ALA A 47 -3.58 -20.32 2.63
CA ALA A 47 -4.03 -21.47 1.89
C ALA A 47 -2.85 -22.23 1.26
N PRO A 48 -2.99 -23.54 0.97
CA PRO A 48 -1.90 -24.35 0.42
C PRO A 48 -1.30 -23.83 -0.89
N ASP A 49 -2.12 -23.19 -1.74
CA ASP A 49 -1.70 -22.60 -3.02
C ASP A 49 -0.89 -21.30 -2.83
N ASN A 50 -0.83 -20.74 -1.62
CA ASN A 50 -0.10 -19.50 -1.31
C ASN A 50 1.41 -19.72 -1.17
N LYS A 51 1.83 -20.98 -0.95
CA LYS A 51 3.20 -21.36 -0.61
C LYS A 51 4.25 -20.96 -1.65
N GLU A 52 3.90 -20.90 -2.92
CA GLU A 52 4.85 -20.56 -3.98
C GLU A 52 5.17 -19.05 -4.04
N ARG A 53 4.33 -18.21 -3.42
CA ARG A 53 4.38 -16.75 -3.56
C ARG A 53 4.44 -15.96 -2.25
N GLN A 54 4.20 -16.62 -1.11
CA GLN A 54 4.19 -16.00 0.21
C GLN A 54 5.19 -16.75 1.10
N TRP A 55 6.27 -16.07 1.47
CA TRP A 55 7.32 -16.55 2.37
C TRP A 55 7.27 -15.82 3.73
N PRO A 56 7.33 -16.51 4.88
CA PRO A 56 7.74 -17.89 5.07
C PRO A 56 6.67 -18.93 4.72
N LEU A 57 7.15 -20.14 4.39
CA LEU A 57 6.31 -21.34 4.23
C LEU A 57 5.74 -21.74 5.60
N CYS A 58 4.77 -20.99 6.10
CA CYS A 58 4.09 -21.28 7.36
C CYS A 58 3.07 -22.41 7.19
N ALA A 59 2.69 -23.01 8.32
CA ALA A 59 1.68 -24.05 8.35
C ALA A 59 0.33 -23.51 7.82
N PRO A 60 -0.43 -24.30 7.05
CA PRO A 60 -1.80 -23.94 6.67
C PRO A 60 -2.64 -23.60 7.91
N GLY A 61 -3.46 -22.56 7.83
CA GLY A 61 -4.33 -22.11 8.94
C GLY A 61 -3.74 -21.01 9.83
N VAL A 62 -2.49 -20.60 9.62
CA VAL A 62 -1.97 -19.36 10.20
C VAL A 62 -2.54 -18.16 9.42
N THR A 63 -2.88 -17.09 10.14
CA THR A 63 -3.51 -15.90 9.57
C THR A 63 -2.47 -15.06 8.82
N LYS A 64 -2.86 -14.43 7.71
CA LYS A 64 -1.90 -13.61 6.95
C LYS A 64 -1.40 -12.41 7.75
N VAL A 65 -2.26 -11.82 8.59
CA VAL A 65 -1.92 -10.69 9.48
C VAL A 65 -0.87 -11.05 10.53
N SER A 66 -0.92 -12.25 11.10
CA SER A 66 0.07 -12.69 12.10
C SER A 66 1.46 -12.85 11.49
N ILE A 67 1.53 -13.42 10.29
CA ILE A 67 2.81 -13.58 9.58
C ILE A 67 3.34 -12.22 9.10
N ALA A 68 2.45 -11.32 8.68
CA ALA A 68 2.84 -9.96 8.34
C ALA A 68 3.48 -9.24 9.54
N ALA A 69 2.89 -9.37 10.74
CA ALA A 69 3.46 -8.85 11.97
C ALA A 69 4.84 -9.45 12.27
N GLU A 70 4.98 -10.78 12.15
CA GLU A 70 6.27 -11.47 12.33
C GLU A 70 7.35 -10.98 11.35
N ILE A 71 7.04 -10.89 10.06
CA ILE A 71 8.00 -10.46 9.03
C ILE A 71 8.49 -9.03 9.28
N LEU A 72 7.59 -8.13 9.71
CA LEU A 72 7.95 -6.75 10.03
C LEU A 72 8.62 -6.60 11.40
N GLY A 73 8.61 -7.64 12.24
CA GLY A 73 9.12 -7.59 13.61
C GLY A 73 8.23 -6.77 14.56
N GLU A 74 6.92 -6.76 14.31
CA GLU A 74 5.92 -5.93 14.99
C GLU A 74 5.05 -6.78 15.93
N GLU A 75 5.65 -7.34 16.99
CA GLU A 75 4.96 -8.25 17.94
C GLU A 75 3.77 -7.61 18.67
N GLU A 76 3.75 -6.28 18.80
CA GLU A 76 2.65 -5.50 19.41
C GLU A 76 1.68 -4.91 18.37
N GLY A 77 1.78 -5.35 17.11
CA GLY A 77 0.89 -4.92 16.04
C GLY A 77 -0.57 -5.32 16.31
N LEU A 78 -1.51 -4.44 15.95
CA LEU A 78 -2.93 -4.76 15.98
C LEU A 78 -3.30 -5.58 14.74
N GLU A 79 -3.73 -6.82 14.96
CA GLU A 79 -4.20 -7.72 13.91
C GLU A 79 -5.73 -7.71 13.80
N ILE A 80 -6.26 -7.27 12.65
CA ILE A 80 -7.68 -7.28 12.34
C ILE A 80 -7.94 -8.34 11.27
N MET A 81 -8.48 -9.48 11.69
CA MET A 81 -8.84 -10.61 10.83
C MET A 81 -10.20 -10.42 10.14
N ALA A 82 -10.36 -9.33 9.41
CA ALA A 82 -11.59 -9.01 8.71
C ALA A 82 -11.29 -8.27 7.40
N ARG A 83 -12.32 -8.15 6.55
CA ARG A 83 -12.26 -7.19 5.45
C ARG A 83 -12.13 -5.78 6.03
N PHE A 84 -11.39 -4.92 5.33
CA PHE A 84 -11.30 -3.53 5.71
C PHE A 84 -12.70 -2.93 5.86
N SER A 85 -12.92 -2.20 6.96
CA SER A 85 -14.13 -1.44 7.19
C SER A 85 -13.77 -0.12 7.86
N PRO A 86 -14.22 1.04 7.35
CA PRO A 86 -14.00 2.33 8.00
C PRO A 86 -14.70 2.44 9.37
N SER A 87 -15.69 1.58 9.63
CA SER A 87 -16.44 1.52 10.89
C SER A 87 -15.88 0.51 11.89
N ASP A 88 -14.74 -0.14 11.59
CA ASP A 88 -14.10 -1.04 12.54
C ASP A 88 -13.72 -0.26 13.83
N PRO A 89 -14.22 -0.69 15.01
CA PRO A 89 -14.04 0.05 16.25
C PRO A 89 -12.59 0.06 16.73
N PHE A 90 -11.80 -0.98 16.41
CA PHE A 90 -10.38 -1.05 16.78
C PHE A 90 -9.57 -0.10 15.90
N LEU A 91 -9.82 -0.11 14.58
CA LEU A 91 -9.21 0.84 13.65
C LEU A 91 -9.52 2.29 14.03
N GLY A 92 -10.78 2.58 14.37
CA GLY A 92 -11.19 3.92 14.82
C GLY A 92 -10.49 4.35 16.11
N THR A 93 -10.42 3.47 17.10
CA THR A 93 -9.79 3.75 18.40
C THR A 93 -8.30 4.03 18.25
N GLU A 94 -7.58 3.17 17.51
CA GLU A 94 -6.14 3.31 17.36
C GLU A 94 -5.76 4.55 16.55
N THR A 95 -6.55 4.88 15.52
CA THR A 95 -6.19 5.94 14.57
C THR A 95 -6.81 7.30 14.87
N SER A 96 -7.71 7.43 15.85
CA SER A 96 -8.43 8.68 16.12
C SER A 96 -7.48 9.86 16.38
N GLY A 97 -7.64 10.93 15.60
CA GLY A 97 -6.83 12.16 15.71
C GLY A 97 -5.36 12.04 15.30
N LYS A 98 -4.90 10.87 14.85
CA LYS A 98 -3.50 10.62 14.50
C LYS A 98 -3.28 10.58 12.97
N PRO A 99 -2.11 10.98 12.48
CA PRO A 99 -1.74 10.77 11.07
C PRO A 99 -1.72 9.28 10.72
N VAL A 100 -2.17 8.91 9.52
CA VAL A 100 -2.23 7.52 9.04
C VAL A 100 -1.53 7.37 7.71
N LEU A 101 -0.69 6.34 7.60
CA LEU A 101 -0.13 5.84 6.35
C LEU A 101 -0.73 4.46 6.08
N ALA A 102 -1.67 4.38 5.14
CA ALA A 102 -2.24 3.12 4.68
C ALA A 102 -1.44 2.57 3.50
N ILE A 103 -0.87 1.39 3.64
CA ILE A 103 -0.26 0.63 2.54
C ILE A 103 -1.28 -0.40 2.07
N VAL A 104 -1.76 -0.26 0.84
CA VAL A 104 -2.91 -1.00 0.31
C VAL A 104 -2.45 -1.94 -0.80
N ASN A 105 -2.38 -3.23 -0.47
CA ASN A 105 -1.91 -4.32 -1.33
C ASN A 105 -3.04 -5.35 -1.58
N VAL A 106 -4.22 -4.87 -1.95
CA VAL A 106 -5.41 -5.70 -2.24
C VAL A 106 -5.62 -5.89 -3.74
N ASP A 107 -6.36 -6.94 -4.08
CA ASP A 107 -6.68 -7.37 -5.44
C ASP A 107 -8.04 -6.89 -5.96
N ASN A 108 -8.75 -6.05 -5.19
CA ASN A 108 -10.08 -5.56 -5.54
C ASN A 108 -10.20 -4.05 -5.31
N ASP A 109 -10.86 -3.36 -6.23
CA ASP A 109 -11.00 -1.91 -6.20
C ASP A 109 -11.95 -1.41 -5.10
N ASP A 110 -12.97 -2.20 -4.75
CA ASP A 110 -13.89 -1.89 -3.66
C ASP A 110 -13.14 -1.55 -2.36
N THR A 111 -12.16 -2.39 -1.98
CA THR A 111 -11.37 -2.15 -0.77
C THR A 111 -10.46 -0.93 -0.92
N ARG A 112 -9.89 -0.69 -2.10
CA ARG A 112 -9.05 0.50 -2.37
C ARG A 112 -9.86 1.78 -2.24
N LEU A 113 -11.07 1.81 -2.80
CA LEU A 113 -11.99 2.94 -2.71
C LEU A 113 -12.44 3.18 -1.28
N GLN A 114 -12.79 2.13 -0.53
CA GLN A 114 -13.16 2.25 0.89
C GLN A 114 -12.03 2.83 1.75
N VAL A 115 -10.78 2.42 1.52
CA VAL A 115 -9.62 2.99 2.23
C VAL A 115 -9.42 4.46 1.84
N ALA A 116 -9.55 4.81 0.56
CA ALA A 116 -9.43 6.18 0.10
C ALA A 116 -10.53 7.09 0.68
N GLU A 117 -11.79 6.64 0.70
CA GLU A 117 -12.91 7.35 1.32
C GLU A 117 -12.72 7.50 2.82
N TRP A 118 -12.26 6.44 3.49
CA TRP A 118 -11.91 6.49 4.90
C TRP A 118 -10.89 7.57 5.18
N LEU A 119 -9.77 7.61 4.44
CA LEU A 119 -8.72 8.61 4.60
C LEU A 119 -9.20 10.02 4.29
N ALA A 120 -10.00 10.18 3.22
CA ALA A 120 -10.59 11.46 2.85
C ALA A 120 -11.58 12.01 3.88
N GLY A 121 -12.22 11.14 4.67
CA GLY A 121 -13.13 11.53 5.75
C GLY A 121 -12.44 11.94 7.06
N ARG A 122 -11.12 11.78 7.17
CA ARG A 122 -10.38 12.04 8.42
C ARG A 122 -10.11 13.52 8.62
N VAL A 123 -10.17 13.93 9.89
CA VAL A 123 -9.72 15.26 10.35
C VAL A 123 -8.22 15.32 10.66
N SER A 124 -7.49 14.25 10.37
CA SER A 124 -6.04 14.14 10.53
C SER A 124 -5.38 13.78 9.19
N PRO A 125 -4.05 13.99 9.02
CA PRO A 125 -3.37 13.64 7.78
C PRO A 125 -3.53 12.16 7.44
N GLY A 126 -3.82 11.89 6.17
CA GLY A 126 -3.97 10.55 5.62
C GLY A 126 -3.13 10.40 4.36
N ILE A 127 -2.29 9.38 4.34
CA ILE A 127 -1.52 8.96 3.17
C ILE A 127 -1.95 7.54 2.83
N MET A 128 -2.24 7.30 1.56
CA MET A 128 -2.44 6.00 0.97
C MET A 128 -1.28 5.73 0.02
N VAL A 129 -0.67 4.56 0.11
CA VAL A 129 0.20 4.00 -0.93
C VAL A 129 -0.53 2.77 -1.45
N VAL A 130 -1.07 2.86 -2.66
CA VAL A 130 -1.83 1.77 -3.29
C VAL A 130 -1.02 1.17 -4.42
N SER A 131 -1.02 -0.15 -4.52
CA SER A 131 -0.28 -0.86 -5.57
C SER A 131 -1.15 -1.88 -6.27
N GLY A 132 -0.90 -2.05 -7.57
CA GLY A 132 -1.45 -3.12 -8.39
C GLY A 132 -0.36 -3.78 -9.23
N CYS A 133 -0.56 -5.02 -9.63
CA CYS A 133 0.32 -5.69 -10.57
C CYS A 133 -0.48 -6.59 -11.49
N GLU A 134 -0.01 -6.69 -12.72
CA GLU A 134 -0.41 -7.71 -13.67
C GLU A 134 0.84 -8.42 -14.16
N ARG A 135 0.68 -9.58 -14.78
CA ARG A 135 1.80 -10.46 -15.13
C ARG A 135 3.00 -9.73 -15.77
N LEU A 136 2.72 -8.74 -16.62
CA LEU A 136 3.73 -8.01 -17.38
C LEU A 136 3.95 -6.57 -16.92
N ASN A 137 3.20 -6.06 -15.96
CA ASN A 137 3.28 -4.67 -15.52
C ASN A 137 2.96 -4.50 -14.03
N GLY A 138 3.25 -3.34 -13.47
CA GLY A 138 2.78 -3.02 -12.15
C GLY A 138 3.06 -1.60 -11.76
N GLN A 139 2.38 -1.18 -10.70
CA GLN A 139 2.18 0.22 -10.42
C GLN A 139 2.03 0.49 -8.95
N CYS A 140 2.43 1.70 -8.55
CA CYS A 140 2.23 2.24 -7.22
C CYS A 140 1.90 3.72 -7.29
N TYR A 141 0.86 4.10 -6.56
CA TYR A 141 0.30 5.45 -6.49
C TYR A 141 0.21 5.92 -5.05
N SER A 142 0.34 7.23 -4.86
CA SER A 142 0.03 7.87 -3.58
C SER A 142 -1.29 8.63 -3.64
N GLY A 143 -2.10 8.50 -2.58
CA GLY A 143 -3.22 9.38 -2.28
C GLY A 143 -2.91 10.12 -0.98
N ILE A 144 -3.13 11.44 -0.95
CA ILE A 144 -2.72 12.29 0.17
C ILE A 144 -3.83 13.26 0.51
N TRP A 145 -4.28 13.20 1.76
CA TRP A 145 -5.32 14.04 2.32
C TRP A 145 -4.81 14.75 3.58
N GLN A 146 -5.20 16.00 3.73
CA GLN A 146 -4.96 16.80 4.93
C GLN A 146 -6.27 17.46 5.34
N ASP A 147 -6.70 17.18 6.57
CA ASP A 147 -7.92 17.74 7.16
C ASP A 147 -9.16 17.55 6.24
N GLY A 148 -9.28 16.35 5.68
CA GLY A 148 -10.34 15.93 4.76
C GLY A 148 -10.25 16.51 3.34
N LYS A 149 -9.22 17.29 3.03
CA LYS A 149 -8.99 17.84 1.68
C LYS A 149 -7.90 17.05 0.97
N ALA A 150 -8.21 16.61 -0.25
CA ALA A 150 -7.21 15.97 -1.10
C ALA A 150 -6.14 16.98 -1.54
N ILE A 151 -4.88 16.67 -1.21
CA ILE A 151 -3.70 17.29 -1.81
C ILE A 151 -3.36 16.56 -3.12
N LEU A 152 -3.41 15.23 -3.08
CA LEU A 152 -3.26 14.35 -4.22
C LEU A 152 -4.33 13.26 -4.13
N ASP A 153 -5.16 13.12 -5.16
CA ASP A 153 -6.21 12.10 -5.19
C ASP A 153 -6.00 11.20 -6.40
N TRP A 154 -5.39 10.03 -6.19
CA TRP A 154 -5.08 9.08 -7.26
C TRP A 154 -6.32 8.70 -8.07
N ARG A 155 -7.51 8.66 -7.44
CA ARG A 155 -8.79 8.29 -8.09
C ARG A 155 -9.18 9.21 -9.24
N LYS A 156 -8.66 10.45 -9.29
CA LYS A 156 -8.93 11.39 -10.40
C LYS A 156 -8.13 11.09 -11.66
N TYR A 157 -7.09 10.27 -11.54
CA TYR A 157 -6.09 10.05 -12.58
C TYR A 157 -6.07 8.62 -13.07
N HIS A 158 -6.68 7.71 -12.30
CA HIS A 158 -6.75 6.30 -12.58
C HIS A 158 -8.21 5.88 -12.45
N GLU A 159 -8.85 5.64 -13.58
CA GLU A 159 -10.21 5.06 -13.59
C GLU A 159 -10.13 3.61 -13.11
N ASP A 160 -9.04 2.88 -13.36
CA ASP A 160 -8.81 1.52 -12.87
C ASP A 160 -7.33 1.26 -12.54
N VAL A 161 -7.01 0.90 -11.29
CA VAL A 161 -5.66 0.44 -10.90
C VAL A 161 -5.54 -1.04 -11.32
N GLY A 162 -5.46 -1.27 -12.63
CA GLY A 162 -5.42 -2.61 -13.25
C GLY A 162 -6.61 -2.81 -14.18
N GLU A 163 -6.77 -1.92 -15.16
CA GLU A 163 -7.85 -1.94 -16.14
C GLU A 163 -7.93 -3.32 -16.81
N GLU A 164 -9.10 -3.94 -16.66
CA GLU A 164 -9.47 -5.26 -17.15
C GLU A 164 -9.48 -5.29 -18.68
N ASP A 165 -8.31 -5.37 -19.31
CA ASP A 165 -8.27 -5.67 -20.73
C ASP A 165 -8.81 -7.09 -20.93
N ASP A 166 -9.82 -7.22 -21.79
CA ASP A 166 -10.61 -8.41 -22.19
C ASP A 166 -9.75 -9.58 -22.77
N THR A 167 -8.43 -9.53 -22.58
CA THR A 167 -7.39 -10.43 -23.11
C THR A 167 -7.16 -11.68 -22.24
N GLY A 168 -7.84 -11.82 -21.10
CA GLY A 168 -7.73 -13.00 -20.24
C GLY A 168 -6.41 -13.13 -19.48
N HIS A 169 -5.60 -12.06 -19.44
CA HIS A 169 -4.37 -11.98 -18.66
C HIS A 169 -4.63 -11.39 -17.28
N ARG A 170 -5.41 -12.12 -16.48
CA ARG A 170 -5.70 -11.76 -15.08
C ARG A 170 -4.41 -11.38 -14.35
N CYS A 171 -4.50 -10.42 -13.41
CA CYS A 171 -3.59 -10.37 -12.27
C CYS A 171 -3.42 -11.80 -11.78
N ASN A 172 -2.25 -12.37 -12.02
CA ASN A 172 -1.94 -13.67 -11.52
C ASN A 172 -1.22 -13.41 -10.22
N PRO A 173 -1.90 -13.41 -9.06
CA PRO A 173 -1.23 -13.24 -7.79
C PRO A 173 -0.15 -14.29 -7.58
N GLN A 174 -0.13 -15.39 -8.35
CA GLN A 174 0.95 -16.40 -8.39
C GLN A 174 2.23 -15.94 -9.12
N ASP A 175 2.23 -14.82 -9.84
CA ASP A 175 3.44 -14.33 -10.51
C ASP A 175 4.38 -13.65 -9.50
N VAL A 176 5.30 -14.44 -8.95
CA VAL A 176 6.30 -14.00 -7.96
C VAL A 176 7.12 -12.81 -8.48
N ARG A 177 7.44 -12.80 -9.78
CA ARG A 177 8.23 -11.71 -10.37
C ARG A 177 7.42 -10.42 -10.40
N ALA A 178 6.17 -10.47 -10.86
CA ALA A 178 5.31 -9.30 -10.90
C ALA A 178 5.12 -8.71 -9.50
N ASN A 179 4.84 -9.56 -8.51
CA ASN A 179 4.75 -9.15 -7.11
C ASN A 179 6.05 -8.51 -6.59
N ALA A 180 7.21 -9.08 -6.91
CA ALA A 180 8.51 -8.55 -6.48
C ALA A 180 8.81 -7.18 -7.08
N LEU A 181 8.57 -7.00 -8.38
CA LEU A 181 8.78 -5.72 -9.06
C LEU A 181 7.81 -4.65 -8.54
N THR A 182 6.55 -5.01 -8.29
CA THR A 182 5.59 -4.10 -7.66
C THR A 182 5.93 -3.81 -6.20
N GLY A 183 6.53 -4.76 -5.47
CA GLY A 183 7.06 -4.51 -4.13
C GLY A 183 8.16 -3.45 -4.11
N VAL A 184 9.00 -3.39 -5.16
CA VAL A 184 9.97 -2.30 -5.35
C VAL A 184 9.27 -0.97 -5.58
N CYS A 185 8.23 -0.92 -6.43
CA CYS A 185 7.41 0.29 -6.61
C CYS A 185 6.83 0.80 -5.29
N VAL A 186 6.31 -0.09 -4.43
CA VAL A 186 5.80 0.26 -3.10
C VAL A 186 6.89 0.92 -2.24
N GLY A 187 8.10 0.34 -2.22
CA GLY A 187 9.23 0.93 -1.51
C GLY A 187 9.60 2.32 -2.03
N MET A 188 9.64 2.50 -3.36
CA MET A 188 9.92 3.78 -3.99
C MET A 188 8.86 4.84 -3.67
N CYS A 189 7.58 4.48 -3.67
CA CYS A 189 6.47 5.36 -3.25
C CYS A 189 6.67 5.86 -1.81
N ILE A 190 6.97 4.96 -0.88
CA ILE A 190 7.12 5.32 0.54
C ILE A 190 8.34 6.24 0.74
N GLU A 191 9.47 5.95 0.10
CA GLU A 191 10.68 6.79 0.17
C GLU A 191 10.45 8.19 -0.43
N ASP A 192 9.76 8.28 -1.58
CA ASP A 192 9.42 9.56 -2.19
C ASP A 192 8.50 10.39 -1.29
N VAL A 193 7.45 9.76 -0.74
CA VAL A 193 6.56 10.37 0.25
C VAL A 193 7.33 10.83 1.48
N ALA A 194 8.23 10.00 2.03
CA ALA A 194 9.02 10.33 3.21
C ALA A 194 9.88 11.59 2.99
N GLY A 195 10.63 11.62 1.88
CA GLY A 195 11.49 12.75 1.54
C GLY A 195 10.70 14.03 1.28
N LEU A 196 9.55 13.95 0.61
CA LEU A 196 8.69 15.10 0.34
C LEU A 196 7.97 15.62 1.59
N LEU A 197 7.62 14.74 2.53
CA LEU A 197 7.03 15.12 3.80
C LEU A 197 8.03 15.96 4.63
N GLU A 198 9.28 15.50 4.72
CA GLU A 198 10.36 16.24 5.38
C GLU A 198 10.68 17.57 4.67
N GLY A 199 10.62 17.58 3.34
CA GLY A 199 10.83 18.76 2.51
C GLY A 199 9.65 19.74 2.44
N GLY A 200 8.46 19.39 2.97
CA GLY A 200 7.25 20.21 2.87
C GLY A 200 6.67 20.32 1.45
N LEU A 201 6.97 19.34 0.58
CA LEU A 201 6.60 19.32 -0.84
C LEU A 201 5.67 18.15 -1.18
N ILE A 202 4.84 17.74 -0.22
CA ILE A 202 4.04 16.51 -0.30
C ILE A 202 3.08 16.47 -1.52
N GLY A 203 2.67 17.63 -2.05
CA GLY A 203 1.89 17.72 -3.29
C GLY A 203 2.65 17.36 -4.58
N SER A 204 3.94 17.05 -4.51
CA SER A 204 4.76 16.61 -5.66
C SER A 204 5.07 15.11 -5.63
N ALA A 205 4.34 14.33 -4.83
CA ALA A 205 4.54 12.89 -4.70
C ALA A 205 4.38 12.19 -6.05
N LYS A 206 5.31 11.30 -6.37
CA LYS A 206 5.41 10.63 -7.66
C LYS A 206 4.62 9.33 -7.69
N GLU A 207 4.33 8.92 -8.91
CA GLU A 207 3.82 7.61 -9.26
C GLU A 207 4.96 6.78 -9.85
N PHE A 208 4.95 5.49 -9.56
CA PHE A 208 5.96 4.55 -10.03
C PHE A 208 5.29 3.41 -10.79
N TRP A 209 5.78 3.16 -12.00
CA TRP A 209 5.26 2.13 -12.90
C TRP A 209 6.41 1.30 -13.45
N TRP A 210 6.15 0.01 -13.69
CA TRP A 210 7.05 -0.86 -14.43
C TRP A 210 6.28 -1.70 -15.44
N GLU A 211 6.95 -2.04 -16.53
CA GLU A 211 6.43 -2.96 -17.54
C GLU A 211 7.52 -3.88 -18.08
N THR A 212 7.12 -5.00 -18.66
CA THR A 212 8.02 -5.96 -19.29
C THR A 212 8.17 -5.62 -20.77
N GLY A 213 9.37 -5.18 -21.15
CA GLY A 213 9.71 -4.92 -22.55
C GLY A 213 9.85 -6.21 -23.39
N PRO A 214 10.04 -6.08 -24.71
CA PRO A 214 10.02 -7.18 -25.70
C PRO A 214 11.03 -8.32 -25.48
N ARG A 215 11.99 -8.17 -24.56
CA ARG A 215 13.04 -9.16 -24.25
C ARG A 215 13.06 -9.56 -22.78
N THR A 216 11.89 -9.56 -22.14
CA THR A 216 11.71 -9.80 -20.70
C THR A 216 12.47 -8.82 -19.79
N THR A 217 12.99 -7.72 -20.33
CA THR A 217 13.62 -6.62 -19.58
C THR A 217 12.54 -5.80 -18.89
N SER A 218 12.68 -5.51 -17.60
CA SER A 218 11.77 -4.58 -16.92
C SER A 218 12.17 -3.13 -17.25
N VAL A 219 11.21 -2.34 -17.72
CA VAL A 219 11.33 -0.90 -17.95
C VAL A 219 10.63 -0.19 -16.80
N TRP A 220 11.23 0.87 -16.27
CA TRP A 220 10.74 1.61 -15.11
C TRP A 220 10.43 3.05 -15.48
N HIS A 221 9.31 3.54 -14.97
CA HIS A 221 8.77 4.85 -15.26
C HIS A 221 8.48 5.58 -13.95
N THR A 222 8.65 6.90 -13.98
CA THR A 222 8.31 7.78 -12.87
C THR A 222 7.54 8.96 -13.41
N TYR A 223 6.34 9.19 -12.87
CA TYR A 223 5.48 10.29 -13.27
C TYR A 223 5.26 11.21 -12.08
N VAL A 224 5.29 12.51 -12.33
CA VAL A 224 4.77 13.50 -11.38
C VAL A 224 3.31 13.74 -11.81
N PRO A 225 2.30 13.46 -10.97
CA PRO A 225 0.93 13.83 -11.27
C PRO A 225 0.91 15.32 -11.57
N LEU A 226 0.53 15.71 -12.78
CA LEU A 226 0.30 17.11 -13.10
C LEU A 226 -0.93 17.55 -12.30
N ILE A 227 -0.71 18.03 -11.07
CA ILE A 227 -1.68 18.90 -10.41
C ILE A 227 -1.80 20.09 -11.36
N LYS A 228 -2.87 20.13 -12.15
CA LYS A 228 -3.26 21.37 -12.83
C LYS A 228 -3.42 22.40 -11.72
N ALA A 229 -2.38 23.18 -11.49
CA ALA A 229 -2.45 24.38 -10.69
C ALA A 229 -3.50 25.24 -11.39
N VAL A 230 -4.72 25.21 -10.87
CA VAL A 230 -5.71 26.21 -11.20
C VAL A 230 -5.15 27.48 -10.59
N MET A 231 -4.44 28.26 -11.42
CA MET A 231 -4.12 29.63 -11.09
C MET A 231 -5.46 30.37 -10.97
N THR A 232 -5.95 30.52 -9.74
CA THR A 232 -6.91 31.56 -9.38
C THR A 232 -6.17 32.70 -8.70
#